data_AF-A0A3C0FB86-F1
#
_entry.id   AF-A0A3C0FB86-F1
#
_cell.length_a   1.000
_cell.length_b   1.000
_cell.length_c   1.000
_cell.angle_alpha   90.00
_cell.angle_beta   90.00
_cell.angle_gamma   90.00
#
_symmetry.space_group_name_H-M   'P 1'
#
loop_
_entity.id
_entity.type
_entity.pdbx_description
1 polymer ?
#
loop_
_entity_poly.entity_id
_entity_poly.type
_entity_poly.pdbx_seq_one_letter_code
_entity_poly.pdbx_strand_id
1 'polypeptide(L)'
;MPGEFASACIFWGKFVDDGPRWLSLTAHCLDVAVVFRALCDLNGIRRSLQHAAGRSVSEQELDRLAVLAALHDAGKSNLGFQHKVFGEKGLRAGHIRELAPLLDPGVLDEHLHTAFVQALPVGMEAWFPNEQVAYSYLIGTFSHHGRPVQFKGERSGTYWQAQQEWWRPRGSWDPMAAITDIGCWAKAAFPNAFAPGGPSLPSEPRFHHRFAGLVVLADWLGSHPHWFPVQEVDVADRLR
;
A
#
# COMPACT_ATOMS: atom_id res chain seq x y z
N MET A 1 25.43 0.43 19.79
CA MET A 1 25.59 -0.68 18.82
C MET A 1 24.21 -1.00 18.24
N PRO A 2 23.81 -0.32 17.14
CA PRO A 2 22.46 -0.45 16.56
C PRO A 2 22.21 -1.75 15.76
N GLY A 3 23.24 -2.59 15.59
CA GLY A 3 23.23 -3.69 14.61
C GLY A 3 22.54 -4.99 15.03
N GLU A 4 22.24 -5.21 16.32
CA GLU A 4 21.66 -6.49 16.78
C GLU A 4 20.13 -6.46 16.94
N PHE A 5 19.51 -5.30 17.14
CA PHE A 5 18.06 -5.19 17.39
C PHE A 5 17.20 -5.17 16.11
N ALA A 6 17.78 -4.82 14.97
CA ALA A 6 17.03 -4.66 13.72
C ALA A 6 16.96 -5.96 12.86
N SER A 7 17.34 -7.11 13.43
CA SER A 7 17.38 -8.39 12.72
C SER A 7 16.03 -9.12 12.67
N ALA A 8 15.11 -8.86 13.61
CA ALA A 8 13.88 -9.65 13.75
C ALA A 8 12.76 -9.25 12.77
N CYS A 9 12.67 -7.98 12.38
CA CYS A 9 11.72 -7.51 11.37
C CYS A 9 12.27 -6.26 10.70
N ILE A 10 12.73 -6.40 9.45
CA ILE A 10 13.28 -5.27 8.71
C ILE A 10 12.19 -4.35 8.15
N PHE A 11 10.96 -4.84 7.97
CA PHE A 11 9.90 -4.12 7.26
C PHE A 11 9.21 -3.08 8.14
N TRP A 12 9.83 -1.91 8.30
CA TRP A 12 9.27 -0.77 9.00
C TRP A 12 8.45 0.12 8.03
N GLY A 13 7.36 0.68 8.56
CA GLY A 13 6.56 1.70 7.89
C GLY A 13 6.94 3.11 8.33
N LYS A 14 7.24 3.26 9.64
CA LYS A 14 7.78 4.47 10.28
C LYS A 14 8.97 4.13 11.17
N PHE A 15 9.94 5.01 11.22
CA PHE A 15 11.15 4.90 12.04
C PHE A 15 11.49 6.29 12.61
N VAL A 16 11.94 6.37 13.86
CA VAL A 16 12.36 7.62 14.51
C VAL A 16 13.86 7.61 14.73
N ASP A 17 14.60 8.55 14.13
CA ASP A 17 16.07 8.55 14.18
C ASP A 17 16.65 8.73 15.61
N ASP A 18 15.93 9.43 16.49
CA ASP A 18 16.36 9.74 17.86
C ASP A 18 16.02 8.66 18.91
N GLY A 19 15.57 7.47 18.50
CA GLY A 19 15.37 6.34 19.42
C GLY A 19 15.08 5.01 18.71
N PRO A 20 15.15 3.85 19.37
CA PRO A 20 14.93 2.54 18.73
C PRO A 20 13.44 2.26 18.45
N ARG A 21 12.63 3.30 18.20
CA ARG A 21 11.19 3.19 18.01
C ARG A 21 10.88 3.11 16.52
N TRP A 22 10.17 2.06 16.17
CA TRP A 22 9.70 1.80 14.82
C TRP A 22 8.26 1.31 14.90
N LEU A 23 7.53 1.50 13.79
CA LEU A 23 6.21 0.90 13.57
C LEU A 23 6.35 0.01 12.35
N SER A 24 5.87 -1.23 12.43
CA SER A 24 5.92 -2.17 11.31
C SER A 24 5.18 -1.59 10.09
N LEU A 25 5.62 -1.98 8.90
CA LEU A 25 5.00 -1.57 7.66
C LEU A 25 3.52 -1.97 7.65
N THR A 26 3.24 -3.21 8.03
CA THR A 26 1.89 -3.78 8.15
C THR A 26 1.02 -2.99 9.12
N ALA A 27 1.51 -2.65 10.32
CA ALA A 27 0.73 -1.88 11.28
C ALA A 27 0.39 -0.48 10.73
N HIS A 28 1.35 0.21 10.12
CA HIS A 28 1.09 1.51 9.51
C HIS A 28 0.09 1.43 8.34
N CYS A 29 0.27 0.46 7.45
CA CYS A 29 -0.65 0.21 6.35
C CYS A 29 -2.08 -0.06 6.84
N LEU A 30 -2.22 -0.81 7.93
CA LEU A 30 -3.51 -1.09 8.55
C LEU A 30 -4.13 0.15 9.21
N ASP A 31 -3.32 0.97 9.90
CA ASP A 31 -3.75 2.24 10.49
C ASP A 31 -4.40 3.14 9.41
N VAL A 32 -3.75 3.26 8.25
CA VAL A 32 -4.28 4.04 7.12
C VAL A 32 -5.57 3.44 6.56
N ALA A 33 -5.68 2.11 6.47
CA ALA A 33 -6.87 1.45 5.96
C ALA A 33 -8.09 1.65 6.88
N VAL A 34 -7.90 1.55 8.20
CA VAL A 34 -8.94 1.79 9.21
C VAL A 34 -9.40 3.24 9.18
N VAL A 35 -8.46 4.18 9.12
CA VAL A 35 -8.77 5.61 8.97
C VAL A 35 -9.53 5.88 7.67
N PHE A 36 -9.08 5.33 6.55
CA PHE A 36 -9.76 5.46 5.26
C PHE A 36 -11.20 4.98 5.34
N ARG A 37 -11.44 3.81 5.96
CA ARG A 37 -12.78 3.26 6.10
C ARG A 37 -13.65 4.16 6.98
N ALA A 38 -13.13 4.63 8.12
CA ALA A 38 -13.86 5.55 9.00
C ALA A 38 -14.22 6.87 8.30
N LEU A 39 -13.31 7.41 7.46
CA LEU A 39 -13.58 8.61 6.65
C LEU A 39 -14.75 8.37 5.68
N CYS A 40 -14.87 7.18 5.10
CA CYS A 40 -15.94 6.84 4.18
C CYS A 40 -17.34 6.80 4.83
N ASP A 41 -17.43 6.75 6.16
CA ASP A 41 -18.70 6.84 6.89
C ASP A 41 -19.14 8.28 7.18
N LEU A 42 -18.26 9.25 6.97
CA LEU A 42 -18.64 10.66 7.08
C LEU A 42 -19.62 11.03 5.96
N ASN A 43 -20.77 11.60 6.32
CA ASN A 43 -21.85 11.96 5.38
C ASN A 43 -21.36 12.76 4.16
N GLY A 44 -20.42 13.69 4.35
CA GLY A 44 -19.84 14.48 3.26
C GLY A 44 -18.99 13.66 2.30
N ILE A 45 -18.17 12.76 2.82
CA ILE A 45 -17.29 11.88 2.03
C ILE A 45 -18.14 10.84 1.30
N ARG A 46 -19.06 10.17 2.01
CA ARG A 46 -19.99 9.19 1.43
C ARG A 46 -20.79 9.79 0.28
N ARG A 47 -21.39 10.97 0.48
CA ARG A 47 -22.13 11.69 -0.58
C ARG A 47 -21.24 11.98 -1.79
N SER A 48 -20.00 12.41 -1.57
CA SER A 48 -19.06 12.70 -2.65
C SER A 48 -18.64 11.45 -3.44
N LEU A 49 -18.42 10.33 -2.75
CA LEU A 49 -18.08 9.05 -3.40
C LEU A 49 -19.24 8.57 -4.27
N GLN A 50 -20.47 8.59 -3.74
CA GLN A 50 -21.67 8.23 -4.50
C GLN A 50 -21.89 9.12 -5.72
N HIS A 51 -21.70 10.44 -5.57
CA HIS A 51 -21.80 11.37 -6.69
C HIS A 51 -20.74 11.09 -7.76
N ALA A 52 -19.51 10.78 -7.37
CA ALA A 52 -18.44 10.43 -8.30
C ALA A 52 -18.69 9.08 -9.01
N ALA A 53 -19.28 8.11 -8.32
CA ALA A 53 -19.67 6.82 -8.89
C ALA A 53 -20.94 6.92 -9.77
N GLY A 54 -21.75 7.96 -9.60
CA GLY A 54 -23.06 8.06 -10.25
C GLY A 54 -24.11 7.08 -9.71
N ARG A 55 -23.81 6.39 -8.60
CA ARG A 55 -24.68 5.41 -7.93
C ARG A 55 -24.38 5.31 -6.44
N SER A 56 -25.19 4.56 -5.71
CA SER A 56 -24.84 4.15 -4.35
C SER A 56 -23.55 3.30 -4.35
N VAL A 57 -22.75 3.46 -3.30
CA VAL A 57 -21.56 2.66 -3.05
C VAL A 57 -21.86 1.81 -1.81
N SER A 58 -21.79 0.50 -1.97
CA SER A 58 -22.11 -0.46 -0.91
C SER A 58 -21.00 -0.53 0.15
N GLU A 59 -21.34 -1.02 1.34
CA GLU A 59 -20.37 -1.25 2.42
C GLU A 59 -19.21 -2.15 1.98
N GLN A 60 -19.53 -3.19 1.21
CA GLN A 60 -18.51 -4.09 0.64
C GLN A 60 -17.53 -3.36 -0.28
N GLU A 61 -18.01 -2.44 -1.11
CA GLU A 61 -17.12 -1.64 -1.96
C GLU A 61 -16.24 -0.71 -1.13
N LEU A 62 -16.78 -0.11 -0.06
CA LEU A 62 -15.99 0.73 0.85
C LEU A 62 -14.90 -0.09 1.56
N ASP A 63 -15.20 -1.32 1.95
CA ASP A 63 -14.25 -2.25 2.54
C ASP A 63 -13.17 -2.68 1.52
N ARG A 64 -13.54 -2.92 0.25
CA ARG A 64 -12.57 -3.18 -0.84
C ARG A 64 -11.63 -1.99 -1.07
N LEU A 65 -12.16 -0.77 -1.00
CA LEU A 65 -11.36 0.45 -1.10
C LEU A 65 -10.43 0.62 0.11
N ALA A 66 -10.85 0.19 1.32
CA ALA A 66 -9.99 0.19 2.49
C ALA A 66 -8.82 -0.80 2.35
N VAL A 67 -9.08 -2.00 1.81
CA VAL A 67 -8.01 -2.97 1.48
C VAL A 67 -7.03 -2.39 0.45
N LEU A 68 -7.54 -1.71 -0.58
CA LEU A 68 -6.68 -0.98 -1.52
C LEU A 68 -5.84 0.10 -0.82
N ALA A 69 -6.44 0.89 0.08
CA ALA A 69 -5.73 1.91 0.85
C ALA A 69 -4.63 1.32 1.74
N ALA A 70 -4.80 0.10 2.26
CA ALA A 70 -3.76 -0.60 3.01
C ALA A 70 -2.48 -0.80 2.18
N LEU A 71 -2.60 -0.95 0.86
CA LEU A 71 -1.47 -1.17 -0.03
C LEU A 71 -0.74 0.12 -0.41
N HIS A 72 -1.16 1.31 0.02
CA HIS A 72 -0.57 2.60 -0.41
C HIS A 72 0.95 2.63 -0.28
N ASP A 73 1.48 2.06 0.80
CA ASP A 73 2.90 2.01 1.13
C ASP A 73 3.54 0.63 0.86
N ALA A 74 2.86 -0.28 0.14
CA ALA A 74 3.41 -1.59 -0.21
C ALA A 74 4.78 -1.49 -0.90
N GLY A 75 5.01 -0.41 -1.65
CA GLY A 75 6.31 -0.09 -2.23
C GLY A 75 7.47 0.01 -1.23
N LYS A 76 7.20 0.33 0.06
CA LYS A 76 8.24 0.40 1.10
C LYS A 76 8.83 -0.97 1.41
N SER A 77 8.17 -2.07 1.06
CA SER A 77 8.70 -3.42 1.27
C SER A 77 9.97 -3.69 0.44
N ASN A 78 10.29 -2.87 -0.57
CA ASN A 78 11.56 -3.04 -1.29
C ASN A 78 12.76 -2.86 -0.33
N LEU A 79 13.75 -3.75 -0.44
CA LEU A 79 14.89 -3.78 0.47
C LEU A 79 15.74 -2.50 0.39
N GLY A 80 15.78 -1.83 -0.76
CA GLY A 80 16.44 -0.53 -0.90
C GLY A 80 15.85 0.55 0.01
N PHE A 81 14.52 0.55 0.18
CA PHE A 81 13.84 1.45 1.12
C PHE A 81 14.12 1.03 2.57
N GLN A 82 13.97 -0.26 2.87
CA GLN A 82 14.11 -0.77 4.23
C GLN A 82 15.53 -0.61 4.79
N HIS A 83 16.55 -0.70 3.93
CA HIS A 83 17.94 -0.58 4.34
C HIS A 83 18.38 0.85 4.73
N LYS A 84 17.53 1.87 4.53
CA LYS A 84 17.86 3.28 4.87
C LYS A 84 18.29 3.48 6.32
N VAL A 85 17.80 2.65 7.24
CA VAL A 85 18.08 2.76 8.69
C VAL A 85 19.47 2.26 9.09
N PHE A 86 20.17 1.52 8.21
CA PHE A 86 21.47 0.92 8.51
C PHE A 86 22.69 1.75 8.07
N GLY A 87 22.51 2.88 7.37
CA GLY A 87 23.58 3.76 6.83
C GLY A 87 24.25 3.19 5.56
N GLU A 88 24.90 3.92 4.64
CA GLU A 88 25.33 5.33 4.52
C GLU A 88 24.55 6.11 3.42
N LYS A 89 24.98 7.34 3.10
CA LYS A 89 24.51 8.29 2.06
C LYS A 89 24.56 7.77 0.59
N GLY A 90 24.23 6.51 0.35
CA GLY A 90 24.08 5.93 -1.00
C GLY A 90 22.78 6.38 -1.70
N LEU A 91 22.48 5.80 -2.87
CA LEU A 91 21.20 6.04 -3.56
C LEU A 91 20.04 5.69 -2.62
N ARG A 92 19.34 6.73 -2.15
CA ARG A 92 18.14 6.55 -1.33
C ARG A 92 17.02 6.07 -2.23
N ALA A 93 16.73 4.77 -2.21
CA ALA A 93 15.58 4.19 -2.89
C ALA A 93 14.30 4.92 -2.44
N GLY A 94 13.44 5.29 -3.38
CA GLY A 94 12.06 5.62 -3.05
C GLY A 94 11.25 4.36 -2.74
N HIS A 95 9.94 4.50 -2.80
CA HIS A 95 9.02 3.38 -2.75
C HIS A 95 7.96 3.42 -3.86
N ILE A 96 7.98 4.46 -4.70
CA ILE A 96 6.96 4.65 -5.73
C ILE A 96 7.53 4.39 -7.13
N ARG A 97 8.66 5.00 -7.47
CA ARG A 97 9.31 4.77 -8.78
C ARG A 97 9.87 3.36 -8.87
N GLU A 98 10.28 2.81 -7.74
CA GLU A 98 10.81 1.48 -7.57
C GLU A 98 9.75 0.39 -7.83
N LEU A 99 8.47 0.74 -7.89
CA LEU A 99 7.41 -0.18 -8.33
C LEU A 99 7.39 -0.37 -9.86
N ALA A 100 8.14 0.42 -10.65
CA ALA A 100 8.13 0.32 -12.11
C ALA A 100 8.44 -1.10 -12.65
N PRO A 101 9.42 -1.86 -12.13
CA PRO A 101 9.64 -3.25 -12.55
C PRO A 101 8.46 -4.18 -12.28
N LEU A 102 7.55 -3.82 -11.36
CA LEU A 102 6.37 -4.60 -11.01
C LEU A 102 5.13 -4.21 -11.83
N LEU A 103 5.02 -2.93 -12.20
CA LEU A 103 3.76 -2.33 -12.65
C LEU A 103 3.81 -1.61 -14.00
N ASP A 104 4.96 -1.10 -14.45
CA ASP A 104 5.02 -0.32 -15.69
C ASP A 104 4.95 -1.25 -16.92
N PRO A 105 3.86 -1.25 -17.71
CA PRO A 105 3.71 -2.16 -18.85
C PRO A 105 4.81 -1.99 -19.91
N GLY A 106 5.46 -0.81 -19.96
CA GLY A 106 6.53 -0.55 -20.92
C GLY A 106 7.87 -1.19 -20.56
N VAL A 107 8.09 -1.52 -19.27
CA VAL A 107 9.39 -2.02 -18.82
C VAL A 107 9.34 -3.18 -17.84
N LEU A 108 8.18 -3.56 -17.31
CA LEU A 108 8.04 -4.54 -16.22
C LEU A 108 8.82 -5.83 -16.46
N ASP A 109 9.23 -6.43 -15.35
CA ASP A 109 9.78 -7.77 -15.30
C ASP A 109 8.65 -8.76 -15.04
N GLU A 110 8.41 -9.69 -15.98
CA GLU A 110 7.27 -10.62 -15.92
C GLU A 110 7.27 -11.49 -14.64
N HIS A 111 8.45 -11.89 -14.15
CA HIS A 111 8.55 -12.72 -12.96
C HIS A 111 8.21 -11.91 -11.72
N LEU A 112 8.73 -10.69 -11.62
CA LEU A 112 8.42 -9.80 -10.50
C LEU A 112 6.96 -9.34 -10.52
N HIS A 113 6.41 -9.04 -11.70
CA HIS A 113 4.99 -8.71 -11.86
C HIS A 113 4.10 -9.86 -11.38
N THR A 114 4.39 -11.09 -11.83
CA THR A 114 3.64 -12.29 -11.41
C THR A 114 3.74 -12.49 -9.90
N ALA A 115 4.94 -12.38 -9.32
CA ALA A 115 5.14 -12.51 -7.88
C ALA A 115 4.38 -11.42 -7.10
N PHE A 116 4.38 -10.19 -7.59
CA PHE A 116 3.60 -9.10 -6.99
C PHE A 116 2.10 -9.38 -7.03
N VAL A 117 1.56 -9.81 -8.17
CA VAL A 117 0.13 -10.17 -8.30
C VAL A 117 -0.23 -11.33 -7.38
N GLN A 118 0.65 -12.33 -7.23
CA GLN A 118 0.45 -13.45 -6.30
C GLN A 118 0.52 -13.03 -4.82
N ALA A 119 1.27 -11.97 -4.50
CA ALA A 119 1.37 -11.43 -3.15
C ALA A 119 0.13 -10.60 -2.74
N LEU A 120 -0.64 -10.09 -3.71
CA LEU A 120 -1.87 -9.36 -3.45
C LEU A 120 -2.97 -10.29 -2.87
N PRO A 121 -3.97 -9.74 -2.16
CA PRO A 121 -5.06 -10.54 -1.61
C PRO A 121 -5.81 -11.36 -2.69
N VAL A 122 -5.92 -12.67 -2.46
CA VAL A 122 -6.64 -13.58 -3.36
C VAL A 122 -8.10 -13.16 -3.53
N GLY A 123 -8.58 -13.12 -4.77
CA GLY A 123 -9.95 -12.73 -5.13
C GLY A 123 -10.12 -11.24 -5.40
N MET A 124 -9.08 -10.44 -5.20
CA MET A 124 -9.05 -9.01 -5.49
C MET A 124 -9.26 -8.71 -6.99
N GLU A 125 -8.83 -9.59 -7.87
CA GLU A 125 -9.02 -9.48 -9.32
C GLU A 125 -10.49 -9.37 -9.73
N ALA A 126 -11.39 -10.03 -8.99
CA ALA A 126 -12.83 -10.01 -9.24
C ALA A 126 -13.51 -8.68 -8.85
N TRP A 127 -12.80 -7.80 -8.15
CA TRP A 127 -13.36 -6.51 -7.71
C TRP A 127 -13.41 -5.49 -8.84
N PHE A 128 -12.66 -5.71 -9.92
CA PHE A 128 -12.54 -4.78 -11.02
C PHE A 128 -13.26 -5.35 -12.26
N PRO A 129 -13.88 -4.50 -13.08
CA PRO A 129 -14.53 -4.96 -14.31
C PRO A 129 -13.52 -5.31 -15.41
N ASN A 130 -12.27 -4.84 -15.31
CA ASN A 130 -11.16 -5.19 -16.20
C ASN A 130 -9.81 -4.75 -15.59
N GLU A 131 -8.73 -5.20 -16.22
CA GLU A 131 -7.35 -4.91 -15.83
C GLU A 131 -7.01 -3.41 -15.85
N GLN A 132 -7.56 -2.65 -16.80
CA GLN A 132 -7.31 -1.20 -16.90
C GLN A 132 -7.84 -0.45 -15.67
N VAL A 133 -9.01 -0.85 -15.17
CA VAL A 133 -9.59 -0.29 -13.95
C VAL A 133 -8.79 -0.73 -12.73
N ALA A 134 -8.41 -2.00 -12.64
CA ALA A 134 -7.53 -2.51 -11.58
C ALA A 134 -6.22 -1.72 -11.50
N TYR A 135 -5.55 -1.55 -12.65
CA TYR A 135 -4.33 -0.76 -12.76
C TYR A 135 -4.55 0.69 -12.33
N SER A 136 -5.65 1.33 -12.74
CA SER A 136 -5.95 2.70 -12.31
C SER A 136 -6.16 2.84 -10.79
N TYR A 137 -6.72 1.83 -10.12
CA TYR A 137 -6.83 1.83 -8.66
C TYR A 137 -5.48 1.65 -7.97
N LEU A 138 -4.61 0.77 -8.51
CA LEU A 138 -3.25 0.61 -8.01
C LEU A 138 -2.46 1.92 -8.17
N ILE A 139 -2.52 2.56 -9.34
CA ILE A 139 -1.90 3.88 -9.55
C ILE A 139 -2.46 4.92 -8.58
N GLY A 140 -3.78 4.96 -8.36
CA GLY A 140 -4.40 5.84 -7.37
C GLY A 140 -3.89 5.61 -5.94
N THR A 141 -3.75 4.35 -5.56
CA THR A 141 -3.21 3.89 -4.26
C THR A 141 -1.77 4.34 -4.05
N PHE A 142 -0.91 4.22 -5.08
CA PHE A 142 0.50 4.62 -5.00
C PHE A 142 0.73 6.13 -5.20
N SER A 143 -0.30 6.89 -5.57
CA SER A 143 -0.22 8.36 -5.77
C SER A 143 -0.37 9.17 -4.47
N HIS A 144 -0.19 8.54 -3.31
CA HIS A 144 -0.47 9.14 -2.00
C HIS A 144 0.48 10.30 -1.58
N HIS A 145 1.52 10.59 -2.37
CA HIS A 145 2.40 11.77 -2.18
C HIS A 145 1.86 13.06 -2.85
N GLY A 146 0.61 13.08 -3.28
CA GLY A 146 -0.06 14.29 -3.80
C GLY A 146 0.19 14.60 -5.28
N ARG A 147 0.89 13.72 -6.01
CA ARG A 147 1.02 13.77 -7.47
C ARG A 147 0.73 12.39 -8.06
N PRO A 148 -0.13 12.30 -9.11
CA PRO A 148 -0.37 11.04 -9.80
C PRO A 148 0.93 10.38 -10.26
N VAL A 149 1.10 9.11 -9.92
CA VAL A 149 2.22 8.30 -10.41
C VAL A 149 2.10 8.19 -11.93
N GLN A 150 3.22 8.44 -12.61
CA GLN A 150 3.34 8.28 -14.04
C GLN A 150 4.61 7.48 -14.31
N PHE A 151 4.43 6.23 -14.70
CA PHE A 151 5.51 5.45 -15.27
C PHE A 151 5.63 5.80 -16.76
N LYS A 152 6.87 5.91 -17.24
CA LYS A 152 7.19 6.45 -18.58
C LYS A 152 7.78 5.40 -19.52
N GLY A 153 7.84 4.13 -19.12
CA GLY A 153 8.57 3.11 -19.86
C GLY A 153 10.09 3.34 -19.86
N GLU A 154 10.61 4.08 -18.88
CA GLU A 154 12.03 4.45 -18.81
C GLU A 154 12.77 3.55 -17.80
N ARG A 155 13.83 2.88 -18.26
CA ARG A 155 14.75 2.12 -17.40
C ARG A 155 15.90 3.00 -16.91
N SER A 156 15.59 3.99 -16.08
CA SER A 156 16.55 4.99 -15.58
C SER A 156 16.62 5.02 -14.05
N GLY A 157 17.66 5.68 -13.51
CA GLY A 157 17.83 5.87 -12.07
C GLY A 157 17.95 4.55 -11.29
N THR A 158 17.04 4.34 -10.34
CA THR A 158 16.99 3.18 -9.43
C THR A 158 16.36 1.92 -10.03
N TYR A 159 15.91 1.98 -11.29
CA TYR A 159 15.16 0.89 -11.93
C TYR A 159 15.89 -0.45 -11.85
N TRP A 160 17.16 -0.49 -12.23
CA TRP A 160 17.93 -1.74 -12.32
C TRP A 160 18.18 -2.35 -10.93
N GLN A 161 18.49 -1.54 -9.93
CA GLN A 161 18.62 -2.03 -8.56
C GLN A 161 17.29 -2.54 -8.02
N ALA A 162 16.18 -1.86 -8.31
CA ALA A 162 14.86 -2.33 -7.93
C ALA A 162 14.55 -3.71 -8.55
N GLN A 163 14.77 -3.85 -9.85
CA GLN A 163 14.49 -5.07 -10.61
C GLN A 163 15.43 -6.24 -10.26
N GLN A 164 16.71 -5.98 -9.99
CA GLN A 164 17.72 -7.02 -9.81
C GLN A 164 17.95 -7.38 -8.34
N GLU A 165 17.70 -6.45 -7.42
CA GLU A 165 18.10 -6.61 -6.01
C GLU A 165 16.95 -6.33 -5.04
N TRP A 166 16.31 -5.16 -5.10
CA TRP A 166 15.47 -4.69 -3.99
C TRP A 166 14.12 -5.37 -3.87
N TRP A 167 13.61 -5.97 -4.95
CA TRP A 167 12.41 -6.78 -4.94
C TRP A 167 12.68 -8.28 -4.80
N ARG A 168 13.95 -8.69 -4.70
CA ARG A 168 14.33 -10.10 -4.52
C ARG A 168 14.54 -10.41 -3.04
N PRO A 169 14.20 -11.63 -2.60
CA PRO A 169 14.41 -12.04 -1.22
C PRO A 169 15.91 -12.09 -0.89
N ARG A 170 16.27 -11.70 0.34
CA ARG A 170 17.62 -11.76 0.88
C ARG A 170 17.60 -12.37 2.27
N GLY A 171 17.98 -13.64 2.38
CA GLY A 171 17.90 -14.37 3.66
C GLY A 171 16.44 -14.53 4.08
N SER A 172 16.09 -14.07 5.28
CA SER A 172 14.71 -14.06 5.80
C SER A 172 13.88 -12.87 5.35
N TRP A 173 14.45 -11.90 4.63
CA TRP A 173 13.74 -10.70 4.19
C TRP A 173 13.19 -10.90 2.78
N ASP A 174 11.87 -11.05 2.68
CA ASP A 174 11.15 -11.21 1.43
C ASP A 174 10.13 -10.06 1.23
N PRO A 175 10.36 -9.15 0.28
CA PRO A 175 9.44 -8.06 -0.04
C PRO A 175 8.02 -8.53 -0.40
N MET A 176 7.89 -9.65 -1.12
CA MET A 176 6.59 -10.17 -1.53
C MET A 176 5.84 -10.75 -0.33
N ALA A 177 6.55 -11.44 0.58
CA ALA A 177 5.96 -11.89 1.84
C ALA A 177 5.47 -10.72 2.71
N ALA A 178 6.18 -9.59 2.72
CA ALA A 178 5.73 -8.38 3.43
C ALA A 178 4.44 -7.80 2.82
N ILE A 179 4.29 -7.83 1.50
CA ILE A 179 3.04 -7.41 0.83
C ILE A 179 1.90 -8.38 1.17
N THR A 180 2.18 -9.69 1.18
CA THR A 180 1.20 -10.70 1.60
C THR A 180 0.74 -10.48 3.04
N ASP A 181 1.65 -10.13 3.95
CA ASP A 181 1.31 -9.82 5.35
C ASP A 181 0.34 -8.62 5.45
N ILE A 182 0.60 -7.52 4.72
CA ILE A 182 -0.34 -6.39 4.61
C ILE A 182 -1.72 -6.87 4.13
N GLY A 183 -1.76 -7.71 3.10
CA GLY A 183 -2.99 -8.26 2.54
C GLY A 183 -3.76 -9.16 3.52
N CYS A 184 -3.05 -9.99 4.28
CA CYS A 184 -3.63 -10.86 5.31
C CYS A 184 -4.30 -10.05 6.43
N TRP A 185 -3.62 -9.03 6.93
CA TRP A 185 -4.17 -8.16 7.98
C TRP A 185 -5.30 -7.27 7.49
N ALA A 186 -5.22 -6.76 6.25
CA ALA A 186 -6.33 -6.05 5.62
C ALA A 186 -7.57 -6.96 5.47
N LYS A 187 -7.37 -8.23 5.11
CA LYS A 187 -8.46 -9.22 5.05
C LYS A 187 -9.06 -9.52 6.42
N ALA A 188 -8.24 -9.59 7.47
CA ALA A 188 -8.72 -9.78 8.84
C ALA A 188 -9.55 -8.59 9.32
N ALA A 189 -9.14 -7.36 8.98
CA ALA A 189 -9.86 -6.13 9.33
C ALA A 189 -11.15 -5.91 8.53
N PHE A 190 -11.14 -6.29 7.25
CA PHE A 190 -12.25 -6.05 6.32
C PHE A 190 -12.75 -7.34 5.67
N PRO A 191 -13.27 -8.31 6.45
CA PRO A 191 -13.68 -9.61 5.90
C PRO A 191 -14.79 -9.48 4.86
N ASN A 192 -15.65 -8.47 5.00
CA ASN A 192 -16.75 -8.20 4.07
C ASN A 192 -16.26 -7.79 2.65
N ALA A 193 -15.05 -7.22 2.51
CA ALA A 193 -14.44 -6.95 1.20
C ALA A 193 -14.31 -8.23 0.34
N PHE A 194 -14.10 -9.36 1.01
CA PHE A 194 -13.86 -10.68 0.43
C PHE A 194 -15.11 -11.58 0.44
N ALA A 195 -16.26 -11.08 0.91
CA ALA A 195 -17.50 -11.81 0.79
C ALA A 195 -17.83 -12.06 -0.70
N PRO A 196 -18.42 -13.22 -1.05
CA PRO A 196 -18.68 -13.57 -2.44
C PRO A 196 -19.68 -12.59 -3.09
N GLY A 197 -19.49 -12.32 -4.38
CA GLY A 197 -20.38 -11.45 -5.16
C GLY A 197 -20.14 -9.97 -4.94
N GLY A 198 -21.21 -9.18 -5.02
CA GLY A 198 -21.16 -7.71 -4.96
C GLY A 198 -20.80 -7.05 -6.30
N PRO A 199 -21.13 -5.76 -6.46
CA PRO A 199 -20.79 -5.01 -7.66
C PRO A 199 -19.27 -4.83 -7.78
N SER A 200 -18.76 -4.75 -9.01
CA SER A 200 -17.40 -4.28 -9.25
C SER A 200 -17.25 -2.84 -8.79
N LEU A 201 -16.02 -2.46 -8.41
CA LEU A 201 -15.69 -1.10 -8.03
C LEU A 201 -16.00 -0.11 -9.17
N PRO A 202 -16.43 1.12 -8.84
CA PRO A 202 -16.75 2.14 -9.85
C PRO A 202 -15.56 2.39 -10.78
N SER A 203 -15.82 2.56 -12.08
CA SER A 203 -14.76 2.73 -13.11
C SER A 203 -14.54 4.19 -13.50
N GLU A 204 -15.35 5.10 -12.96
CA GLU A 204 -15.36 6.50 -13.34
C GLU A 204 -14.02 7.16 -12.93
N PRO A 205 -13.31 7.84 -13.85
CA PRO A 205 -12.05 8.50 -13.52
C PRO A 205 -12.16 9.50 -12.36
N ARG A 206 -13.29 10.20 -12.25
CA ARG A 206 -13.60 11.10 -11.11
C ARG A 206 -13.67 10.35 -9.78
N PHE A 207 -14.12 9.10 -9.78
CA PHE A 207 -14.16 8.26 -8.60
C PHE A 207 -12.74 7.83 -8.20
N HIS A 208 -11.93 7.37 -9.15
CA HIS A 208 -10.54 7.00 -8.89
C HIS A 208 -9.73 8.17 -8.33
N HIS A 209 -9.94 9.38 -8.87
CA HIS A 209 -9.29 10.60 -8.36
C HIS A 209 -9.77 10.94 -6.94
N ARG A 210 -11.05 10.73 -6.62
CA ARG A 210 -11.58 10.96 -5.27
C ARG A 210 -11.01 9.94 -4.28
N PHE A 211 -10.93 8.68 -4.68
CA PHE A 211 -10.29 7.62 -3.92
C PHE A 211 -8.83 7.96 -3.61
N ALA A 212 -8.02 8.33 -4.62
CA ALA A 212 -6.62 8.70 -4.43
C ALA A 212 -6.45 9.86 -3.42
N GLY A 213 -7.28 10.91 -3.51
CA GLY A 213 -7.25 12.01 -2.54
C GLY A 213 -7.64 11.59 -1.11
N LEU A 214 -8.55 10.62 -0.96
CA LEU A 214 -8.90 10.07 0.34
C LEU A 214 -7.79 9.19 0.92
N VAL A 215 -7.05 8.46 0.09
CA VAL A 215 -5.86 7.71 0.53
C VAL A 215 -4.81 8.67 1.09
N VAL A 216 -4.56 9.81 0.42
CA VAL A 216 -3.65 10.86 0.94
C VAL A 216 -4.10 11.36 2.31
N LEU A 217 -5.39 11.71 2.45
CA LEU A 217 -5.95 12.19 3.71
C LEU A 217 -5.84 11.13 4.82
N ALA A 218 -6.12 9.87 4.48
CA ALA A 218 -6.02 8.75 5.40
C ALA A 218 -4.59 8.50 5.85
N ASP A 219 -3.61 8.59 4.94
CA ASP A 219 -2.18 8.48 5.30
C ASP A 219 -1.74 9.60 6.24
N TRP A 220 -2.17 10.84 5.99
CA TRP A 220 -1.84 11.97 6.87
C TRP A 220 -2.38 11.79 8.29
N LEU A 221 -3.64 11.35 8.41
CA LEU A 221 -4.28 11.09 9.71
C LEU A 221 -3.71 9.84 10.39
N GLY A 222 -3.53 8.76 9.64
CA GLY A 222 -2.91 7.49 10.08
C GLY A 222 -1.43 7.61 10.43
N SER A 223 -0.79 8.72 10.05
CA SER A 223 0.58 9.07 10.42
C SER A 223 0.67 10.01 11.63
N HIS A 224 -0.46 10.44 12.20
CA HIS A 224 -0.45 11.45 13.26
C HIS A 224 0.01 10.85 14.60
N PRO A 225 1.14 11.30 15.19
CA PRO A 225 1.82 10.60 16.28
C PRO A 225 1.02 10.57 17.61
N HIS A 226 0.07 11.48 17.80
CA HIS A 226 -0.82 11.45 18.96
C HIS A 226 -1.83 10.30 18.91
N TRP A 227 -2.34 9.95 17.72
CA TRP A 227 -3.37 8.93 17.52
C TRP A 227 -2.73 7.58 17.16
N PHE A 228 -1.65 7.64 16.39
CA PHE A 228 -0.87 6.50 15.92
C PHE A 228 0.60 6.70 16.31
N PRO A 229 0.96 6.47 17.59
CA PRO A 229 2.33 6.63 18.05
C PRO A 229 3.27 5.64 17.35
N VAL A 230 4.47 6.10 17.00
CA VAL A 230 5.52 5.25 16.44
C VAL A 230 6.15 4.44 17.57
N GLN A 231 5.66 3.22 17.75
CA GLN A 231 6.13 2.25 18.72
C GLN A 231 5.79 0.85 18.23
N GLU A 232 6.46 -0.15 18.78
CA GLU A 232 6.15 -1.54 18.50
C GLU A 232 4.76 -1.88 19.03
N VAL A 233 3.94 -2.49 18.17
CA VAL A 233 2.54 -2.85 18.41
C VAL A 233 2.30 -4.18 17.73
N ASP A 234 1.58 -5.07 18.41
CA ASP A 234 1.00 -6.25 17.76
C ASP A 234 -0.09 -5.76 16.79
N VAL A 235 0.03 -6.14 15.50
CA VAL A 235 -0.94 -5.75 14.47
C VAL A 235 -2.35 -6.20 14.86
N ALA A 236 -2.50 -7.28 15.62
CA ALA A 236 -3.79 -7.75 16.15
C ALA A 236 -4.49 -6.71 17.02
N ASP A 237 -3.74 -5.89 17.77
CA ASP A 237 -4.31 -4.86 18.63
C ASP A 237 -4.94 -3.71 17.83
N ARG A 238 -4.62 -3.58 16.53
CA ARG A 238 -5.26 -2.61 15.62
C ARG A 238 -6.65 -3.01 15.16
N LEU A 239 -7.04 -4.27 15.39
CA LEU A 239 -8.37 -4.78 15.03
C LEU A 239 -9.43 -4.55 16.11
N ARG A 240 -9.04 -4.01 17.28
CA ARG A 240 -9.90 -3.85 18.45
C ARG A 240 -10.55 -2.47 18.53
#